data_AF-A0A6A6B2Z0-F1
#
_entry.id   AF-A0A6A6B2Z0-F1
#
_cell.length_a   1.000
_cell.length_b   1.000
_cell.length_c   1.000
_cell.angle_alpha   90.00
_cell.angle_beta   90.00
_cell.angle_gamma   90.00
#
_symmetry.space_group_name_H-M   'P 1'
#
loop_
_entity.id
_entity.type
_entity.pdbx_description
1 polymer ?
#
loop_
_entity_poly.entity_id
_entity_poly.type
_entity_poly.pdbx_seq_one_letter_code
_entity_poly.pdbx_strand_id
1 'polypeptide(L)'
;MENGLETGAIPVADPSADAEDAQPTREELLLKKKHFPFMELPSELRLNIYRMALCRPKPILLHMPKPAAKESDERDEYEVSELWDGDNPVTLGLPPRPGRRPSSPRAPRPGGRTFARRFEVKQQLPHNVNTEPLVPALLRVSQQIYREARPVLYSDNELVLHLPSALCTLNGLHQRSRSLIKHVHLTIPTHHDILEGFADLVRLGLRYCWGLKTFTITLPDMFPEERSVPSSTTNVYANAFHILRWLPKATVVRLEGNVQEEIRKVVEENGRLAMALNEVKYLRRQHQMPERR
;
A
#
# COMPACT_ATOMS: atom_id res chain seq x y z
N MET A 1 -2.60 -85.49 -10.67
CA MET A 1 -2.23 -84.09 -10.96
C MET A 1 -3.33 -83.54 -11.85
N GLU A 2 -3.87 -82.36 -11.54
CA GLU A 2 -4.87 -81.64 -12.36
C GLU A 2 -6.23 -82.37 -12.56
N ASN A 3 -7.40 -81.75 -12.80
CA ASN A 3 -8.03 -80.45 -12.46
C ASN A 3 -9.57 -80.72 -12.45
N GLY A 4 -10.46 -80.00 -11.77
CA GLY A 4 -10.38 -78.82 -10.89
C GLY A 4 -11.81 -78.28 -10.61
N LEU A 5 -11.91 -77.09 -9.99
CA LEU A 5 -13.09 -76.19 -9.91
C LEU A 5 -14.35 -76.63 -9.13
N GLU A 6 -14.53 -75.98 -7.97
CA GLU A 6 -15.82 -75.71 -7.33
C GLU A 6 -16.69 -74.76 -8.16
N THR A 7 -18.02 -74.88 -8.04
CA THR A 7 -18.93 -73.72 -8.12
C THR A 7 -20.08 -73.90 -7.12
N GLY A 8 -19.84 -73.53 -5.86
CA GLY A 8 -20.90 -73.34 -4.87
C GLY A 8 -21.61 -72.00 -5.06
N ALA A 9 -22.94 -71.97 -4.93
CA ALA A 9 -23.71 -70.75 -5.10
C ALA A 9 -23.51 -69.78 -3.93
N ILE A 10 -23.34 -68.49 -4.23
CA ILE A 10 -23.40 -67.38 -3.27
C ILE A 10 -24.54 -66.46 -3.72
N PRO A 11 -25.47 -66.06 -2.84
CA PRO A 11 -26.58 -65.19 -3.21
C PRO A 11 -26.09 -63.76 -3.48
N VAL A 12 -26.64 -63.14 -4.52
CA VAL A 12 -26.44 -61.72 -4.82
C VAL A 12 -27.23 -60.90 -3.80
N ALA A 13 -26.52 -60.10 -3.00
CA ALA A 13 -27.14 -59.09 -2.15
C ALA A 13 -27.05 -57.74 -2.86
N ASP A 14 -28.20 -57.15 -3.19
CA ASP A 14 -28.28 -55.75 -3.63
C ASP A 14 -28.01 -54.79 -2.45
N PRO A 15 -27.15 -53.78 -2.64
CA PRO A 15 -27.17 -52.57 -1.85
C PRO A 15 -27.65 -51.41 -2.74
N SER A 16 -28.96 -51.37 -2.99
CA SER A 16 -29.63 -50.12 -3.38
C SER A 16 -29.61 -49.18 -2.16
N ALA A 17 -28.48 -48.52 -1.95
CA ALA A 17 -28.32 -47.49 -0.93
C ALA A 17 -28.68 -46.15 -1.56
N ASP A 18 -29.80 -45.59 -1.12
CA ASP A 18 -30.30 -44.31 -1.60
C ASP A 18 -29.26 -43.19 -1.40
N ALA A 19 -28.85 -42.58 -2.51
CA ALA A 19 -28.24 -41.26 -2.45
C ALA A 19 -29.34 -40.27 -2.11
N GLU A 20 -29.58 -40.03 -0.81
CA GLU A 20 -30.51 -39.01 -0.34
C GLU A 20 -30.11 -37.65 -0.94
N ASP A 21 -30.86 -37.22 -1.95
CA ASP A 21 -30.82 -35.89 -2.51
C ASP A 21 -31.38 -34.93 -1.45
N ALA A 22 -30.50 -34.53 -0.52
CA ALA A 22 -30.81 -33.80 0.69
C ALA A 22 -31.42 -32.43 0.36
N GLN A 23 -32.74 -32.41 0.19
CA GLN A 23 -33.47 -31.20 -0.17
C GLN A 23 -33.25 -30.14 0.91
N PRO A 24 -32.84 -28.91 0.54
CA PRO A 24 -32.49 -27.88 1.50
C PRO A 24 -33.68 -27.58 2.40
N THR A 25 -33.44 -27.61 3.71
CA THR A 25 -34.51 -27.51 4.69
C THR A 25 -35.26 -26.18 4.57
N ARG A 26 -36.54 -26.19 4.96
CA ARG A 26 -37.41 -25.00 4.89
C ARG A 26 -36.81 -23.79 5.65
N GLU A 27 -36.01 -24.04 6.67
CA GLU A 27 -35.31 -23.00 7.43
C GLU A 27 -34.12 -22.41 6.66
N GLU A 28 -33.32 -23.22 5.97
CA GLU A 28 -32.24 -22.75 5.08
C GLU A 28 -32.80 -21.90 3.92
N LEU A 29 -33.93 -22.31 3.34
CA LEU A 29 -34.63 -21.53 2.31
C LEU A 29 -35.19 -20.20 2.85
N LEU A 30 -35.58 -20.14 4.13
CA LEU A 30 -36.00 -18.90 4.79
C LEU A 30 -34.81 -18.02 5.22
N LEU A 31 -33.67 -18.61 5.58
CA LEU A 31 -32.41 -17.90 5.86
C LEU A 31 -31.80 -17.29 4.60
N LYS A 32 -31.86 -17.99 3.46
CA LYS A 32 -31.54 -17.45 2.13
C LYS A 32 -32.41 -16.23 1.80
N LYS A 33 -33.71 -16.25 2.11
CA LYS A 33 -34.62 -15.11 1.88
C LYS A 33 -34.35 -13.87 2.74
N LYS A 34 -33.56 -13.97 3.83
CA LYS A 34 -33.24 -12.82 4.70
C LYS A 34 -32.01 -12.02 4.25
N HIS A 35 -31.18 -12.57 3.38
CA HIS A 35 -29.91 -11.96 2.98
C HIS A 35 -29.88 -11.77 1.47
N PHE A 36 -29.52 -10.57 1.02
CA PHE A 36 -29.36 -10.30 -0.40
C PHE A 36 -28.19 -11.14 -0.96
N PRO A 37 -28.41 -11.99 -1.99
CA PRO A 37 -27.40 -12.93 -2.49
C PRO A 37 -26.39 -12.22 -3.41
N PHE A 38 -25.61 -11.29 -2.82
CA PHE A 38 -24.71 -10.40 -3.55
C PHE A 38 -23.70 -11.15 -4.46
N MET A 39 -23.26 -12.35 -4.06
CA MET A 39 -22.31 -13.15 -4.83
C MET A 39 -22.95 -13.89 -6.02
N GLU A 40 -24.27 -14.09 -6.02
CA GLU A 40 -25.01 -14.73 -7.13
C GLU A 40 -25.31 -13.75 -8.28
N LEU A 41 -25.16 -12.44 -8.05
CA LEU A 41 -25.26 -11.42 -9.09
C LEU A 41 -24.17 -11.62 -10.17
N PRO A 42 -24.43 -11.30 -11.44
CA PRO A 42 -23.38 -11.14 -12.46
C PRO A 42 -22.27 -10.18 -12.04
N SER A 43 -21.04 -10.46 -12.50
CA SER A 43 -19.83 -9.72 -12.13
C SER A 43 -19.93 -8.23 -12.45
N GLU A 44 -20.65 -7.87 -13.51
CA GLU A 44 -20.91 -6.50 -13.95
C GLU A 44 -21.71 -5.72 -12.91
N LEU A 45 -22.72 -6.35 -12.30
CA LEU A 45 -23.53 -5.75 -11.25
C LEU A 45 -22.74 -5.60 -9.95
N ARG A 46 -21.94 -6.62 -9.57
CA ARG A 46 -21.03 -6.53 -8.42
C ARG A 46 -20.04 -5.38 -8.59
N LEU A 47 -19.42 -5.24 -9.76
CA LEU A 47 -18.51 -4.14 -10.11
C LEU A 47 -19.19 -2.76 -10.03
N ASN A 48 -20.42 -2.63 -10.50
CA ASN A 48 -21.17 -1.37 -10.36
C ASN A 48 -21.50 -1.05 -8.90
N ILE A 49 -21.85 -2.05 -8.08
CA ILE A 49 -22.05 -1.86 -6.63
C ILE A 49 -20.74 -1.45 -5.94
N TYR A 50 -19.59 -2.04 -6.29
CA TYR A 50 -18.30 -1.58 -5.78
C TYR A 50 -17.99 -0.14 -6.19
N ARG A 51 -18.32 0.29 -7.42
CA ARG A 51 -18.15 1.69 -7.84
C ARG A 51 -19.00 2.63 -6.98
N MET A 52 -20.28 2.31 -6.77
CA MET A 52 -21.15 3.11 -5.90
C MET A 52 -20.66 3.17 -4.44
N ALA A 53 -20.02 2.10 -3.95
CA ALA A 53 -19.53 2.03 -2.56
C ALA A 53 -18.13 2.64 -2.36
N LEU A 54 -17.24 2.57 -3.36
CA LEU A 54 -15.79 2.81 -3.20
C LEU A 54 -15.24 3.94 -4.08
N CYS A 55 -15.89 4.30 -5.19
CA CYS A 55 -15.54 5.51 -5.93
C CYS A 55 -16.09 6.73 -5.18
N ARG A 56 -15.29 7.80 -5.09
CA ARG A 56 -15.65 9.04 -4.41
C ARG A 56 -15.37 10.22 -5.33
N PRO A 57 -16.25 11.24 -5.37
CA PRO A 57 -16.04 12.42 -6.21
C PRO A 57 -14.97 13.37 -5.63
N LYS A 58 -14.55 13.16 -4.38
CA LYS A 58 -13.49 13.90 -3.70
C LYS A 58 -12.26 13.01 -3.50
N PRO A 59 -11.03 13.55 -3.65
CA PRO A 59 -9.80 12.81 -3.41
C PRO A 59 -9.75 12.14 -2.02
N ILE A 60 -9.28 10.90 -1.98
CA ILE A 60 -9.20 10.07 -0.77
C ILE A 60 -7.82 10.25 -0.14
N LEU A 61 -7.76 10.60 1.16
CA LEU A 61 -6.49 10.57 1.89
C LEU A 61 -6.02 9.11 2.06
N LEU A 62 -4.91 8.77 1.42
CA LEU A 62 -4.24 7.49 1.64
C LEU A 62 -3.19 7.67 2.75
N HIS A 63 -3.62 7.42 3.99
CA HIS A 63 -2.77 7.47 5.18
C HIS A 63 -2.84 6.15 5.96
N MET A 64 -1.70 5.50 6.14
CA MET A 64 -1.50 4.46 7.15
C MET A 64 -0.67 5.07 8.28
N PRO A 65 -1.15 5.07 9.54
CA PRO A 65 -0.35 5.56 10.65
C PRO A 65 0.91 4.69 10.77
N LYS A 66 2.08 5.33 10.81
CA LYS A 66 3.34 4.63 11.06
C LYS A 66 3.19 3.87 12.38
N PRO A 67 3.46 2.55 12.45
CA PRO A 67 3.44 1.85 13.71
C PRO A 67 4.42 2.56 14.64
N ALA A 68 3.94 2.94 15.83
CA ALA A 68 4.77 3.61 16.82
C ALA A 68 6.02 2.75 17.03
N ALA A 69 7.20 3.33 16.84
CA ALA A 69 8.44 2.64 17.09
C ALA A 69 8.39 2.22 18.56
N LYS A 70 8.27 0.90 18.81
CA LYS A 70 8.73 0.36 20.07
C LYS A 70 10.21 0.73 20.13
N GLU A 71 10.64 1.38 21.21
CA GLU A 71 12.05 1.62 21.47
C GLU A 71 12.71 0.24 21.59
N SER A 72 13.23 -0.25 20.47
CA SER A 72 13.98 -1.50 20.40
C SER A 72 15.42 -1.16 20.74
N ASP A 73 15.86 -1.62 21.91
CA ASP A 73 17.29 -1.76 22.21
C ASP A 73 17.99 -2.38 20.99
N GLU A 74 19.08 -1.77 20.55
CA GLU A 74 19.90 -2.31 19.48
C GLU A 74 20.44 -3.68 19.89
N ARG A 75 19.95 -4.72 19.21
CA ARG A 75 20.65 -5.99 19.06
C ARG A 75 20.20 -6.66 17.78
N ASP A 76 21.19 -7.16 17.06
CA ASP A 76 21.04 -7.72 15.73
C ASP A 76 20.08 -8.92 15.74
N GLU A 77 19.15 -8.97 14.79
CA GLU A 77 18.94 -10.22 14.05
C GLU A 77 18.25 -10.01 12.70
N TYR A 78 18.90 -10.58 11.70
CA TYR A 78 18.48 -10.80 10.33
C TYR A 78 17.66 -12.09 10.32
N GLU A 79 16.33 -12.03 10.15
CA GLU A 79 15.57 -13.25 9.89
C GLU A 79 14.70 -13.10 8.63
N VAL A 80 14.96 -14.01 7.69
CA VAL A 80 14.31 -14.10 6.39
C VAL A 80 12.96 -14.78 6.57
N SER A 81 11.91 -14.16 6.05
CA SER A 81 10.58 -14.74 6.03
C SER A 81 10.50 -15.85 4.98
N GLU A 82 10.68 -17.10 5.40
CA GLU A 82 10.39 -18.28 4.57
C GLU A 82 9.45 -19.29 5.23
N LEU A 83 8.57 -19.81 4.38
CA LEU A 83 7.79 -21.04 4.40
C LEU A 83 7.02 -21.46 5.67
N TRP A 84 5.71 -21.55 5.48
CA TRP A 84 4.87 -22.53 6.15
C TRP A 84 4.94 -23.82 5.30
N ASP A 85 5.36 -24.94 5.88
CA ASP A 85 4.89 -26.28 5.50
C ASP A 85 5.18 -27.28 6.63
N GLY A 86 4.52 -28.44 6.59
CA GLY A 86 4.26 -29.27 7.77
C GLY A 86 5.25 -30.38 8.12
N ASP A 87 5.03 -30.87 9.34
CA ASP A 87 5.23 -32.24 9.85
C ASP A 87 6.62 -32.85 10.15
N ASN A 88 6.69 -33.32 11.40
CA ASN A 88 7.39 -34.52 11.90
C ASN A 88 8.89 -34.43 12.31
N PRO A 89 9.39 -35.36 13.16
CA PRO A 89 9.90 -34.91 14.47
C PRO A 89 11.23 -35.56 14.94
N VAL A 90 11.64 -35.21 16.17
CA VAL A 90 12.68 -35.87 16.99
C VAL A 90 14.14 -35.76 16.48
N THR A 91 15.04 -35.20 17.31
CA THR A 91 16.19 -35.92 17.90
C THR A 91 16.86 -35.07 19.00
N LEU A 92 17.52 -35.77 19.93
CA LEU A 92 18.11 -35.30 21.19
C LEU A 92 19.48 -34.64 21.01
N GLY A 93 19.91 -33.83 22.00
CA GLY A 93 21.30 -33.93 22.49
C GLY A 93 22.12 -32.67 22.79
N LEU A 94 21.92 -32.08 24.00
CA LEU A 94 22.98 -31.57 24.92
C LEU A 94 23.96 -30.46 24.41
N PRO A 95 24.84 -29.88 25.26
CA PRO A 95 24.99 -29.96 26.72
C PRO A 95 24.84 -28.61 27.47
N PRO A 96 24.70 -28.62 28.81
CA PRO A 96 24.67 -27.41 29.66
C PRO A 96 26.05 -27.12 30.30
N ARG A 97 26.40 -25.83 30.54
CA ARG A 97 27.37 -25.39 31.58
C ARG A 97 27.33 -23.85 31.82
N PRO A 98 27.97 -23.27 32.87
CA PRO A 98 27.19 -22.57 33.90
C PRO A 98 27.69 -21.14 34.24
N GLY A 99 26.95 -20.39 35.07
CA GLY A 99 27.45 -19.11 35.60
C GLY A 99 26.44 -18.22 36.34
N ARG A 100 25.90 -18.66 37.48
CA ARG A 100 25.11 -17.79 38.38
C ARG A 100 26.01 -17.14 39.45
N ARG A 101 25.89 -15.81 39.64
CA ARG A 101 25.92 -15.01 40.90
C ARG A 101 26.39 -13.54 40.64
N PRO A 102 26.12 -12.55 41.51
CA PRO A 102 24.78 -12.21 42.03
C PRO A 102 24.48 -10.68 42.11
N SER A 103 23.18 -10.36 42.09
CA SER A 103 22.48 -9.17 42.66
C SER A 103 23.26 -8.02 43.35
N SER A 104 22.97 -6.76 42.95
CA SER A 104 22.33 -5.68 43.77
C SER A 104 22.63 -4.26 43.24
N PRO A 105 21.91 -3.20 43.66
CA PRO A 105 20.52 -3.13 44.11
C PRO A 105 19.69 -2.04 43.35
N ARG A 106 18.38 -2.03 43.59
CA ARG A 106 17.40 -1.12 42.98
C ARG A 106 17.27 0.16 43.83
N ALA A 107 17.27 1.35 43.20
CA ALA A 107 17.00 2.64 43.84
C ALA A 107 15.87 3.41 43.08
N PRO A 108 15.18 4.38 43.71
CA PRO A 108 13.78 4.66 43.38
C PRO A 108 13.52 5.82 42.39
N ARG A 109 12.31 5.80 41.81
CA ARG A 109 11.73 6.87 40.98
C ARG A 109 11.40 8.13 41.80
N PRO A 110 11.63 9.33 41.24
CA PRO A 110 10.64 10.40 41.16
C PRO A 110 9.90 10.29 39.81
N GLY A 111 8.60 10.56 39.68
CA GLY A 111 7.84 11.53 40.45
C GLY A 111 7.44 12.77 39.62
N GLY A 112 7.60 12.74 38.30
CA GLY A 112 7.25 13.85 37.40
C GLY A 112 5.94 13.65 36.65
N ARG A 113 4.82 14.11 37.23
CA ARG A 113 3.59 14.37 36.46
C ARG A 113 3.70 15.73 35.78
N THR A 114 4.08 15.76 34.52
CA THR A 114 4.03 16.98 33.70
C THR A 114 3.43 16.67 32.34
N PHE A 115 2.15 17.03 32.21
CA PHE A 115 1.39 17.26 30.99
C PHE A 115 2.11 16.93 29.68
N ALA A 116 1.80 15.74 29.13
CA ALA A 116 1.91 15.51 27.69
C ALA A 116 0.92 16.45 26.98
N ARG A 117 1.34 17.70 26.79
CA ARG A 117 0.60 18.71 26.02
C ARG A 117 0.63 18.26 24.58
N ARG A 118 -0.37 17.43 24.23
CA ARG A 118 -0.68 16.94 22.90
C ARG A 118 -0.81 18.14 21.97
N PHE A 119 0.31 18.54 21.37
CA PHE A 119 0.36 19.42 20.23
C PHE A 119 -0.20 18.63 19.04
N GLU A 120 -1.52 18.45 19.05
CA GLU A 120 -2.29 18.35 17.83
C GLU A 120 -2.13 19.68 17.09
N VAL A 121 -1.02 19.78 16.36
CA VAL A 121 -0.99 20.61 15.17
C VAL A 121 -2.14 20.10 14.32
N LYS A 122 -3.24 20.86 14.32
CA LYS A 122 -4.30 20.72 13.32
C LYS A 122 -3.66 21.04 11.97
N GLN A 123 -2.98 20.05 11.38
CA GLN A 123 -2.77 19.98 9.95
C GLN A 123 -4.19 19.93 9.36
N GLN A 124 -4.68 21.11 8.98
CA GLN A 124 -6.00 21.23 8.38
C GLN A 124 -5.93 20.44 7.08
N LEU A 125 -6.57 19.27 7.07
CA LEU A 125 -6.73 18.48 5.85
C LEU A 125 -7.32 19.41 4.78
N PRO A 126 -6.76 19.44 3.56
CA PRO A 126 -7.25 20.34 2.53
C PRO A 126 -8.75 20.20 2.38
N HIS A 127 -9.48 21.32 2.28
CA HIS A 127 -10.96 21.36 2.32
C HIS A 127 -11.63 20.54 1.18
N ASN A 128 -10.82 20.05 0.24
CA ASN A 128 -11.20 19.27 -0.94
C ASN A 128 -11.10 17.74 -0.69
N VAL A 129 -10.44 17.30 0.38
CA VAL A 129 -10.27 15.86 0.72
C VAL A 129 -11.59 15.26 1.18
N ASN A 130 -11.83 14.00 0.84
CA ASN A 130 -12.99 13.27 1.32
C ASN A 130 -12.87 12.97 2.83
N THR A 131 -13.83 13.45 3.61
CA THR A 131 -13.97 13.20 5.05
C THR A 131 -14.98 12.09 5.38
N GLU A 132 -15.69 11.55 4.38
CA GLU A 132 -16.58 10.42 4.59
C GLU A 132 -15.78 9.15 4.92
N PRO A 133 -16.21 8.34 5.90
CA PRO A 133 -15.56 7.08 6.18
C PRO A 133 -15.73 6.14 4.99
N LEU A 134 -14.61 5.79 4.34
CA LEU A 134 -14.57 4.57 3.55
C LEU A 134 -14.93 3.39 4.44
N VAL A 135 -15.54 2.36 3.85
CA VAL A 135 -15.85 1.09 4.53
C VAL A 135 -14.89 0.01 4.04
N PRO A 136 -13.57 0.09 4.34
CA PRO A 136 -12.61 -0.94 3.91
C PRO A 136 -12.86 -2.29 4.61
N ALA A 137 -13.72 -2.33 5.64
CA ALA A 137 -14.26 -3.56 6.20
C ALA A 137 -14.97 -4.42 5.13
N LEU A 138 -15.66 -3.81 4.15
CA LEU A 138 -16.28 -4.51 3.01
C LEU A 138 -15.25 -5.35 2.24
N LEU A 139 -14.04 -4.82 2.06
CA LEU A 139 -12.93 -5.49 1.37
C LEU A 139 -12.37 -6.68 2.15
N ARG A 140 -12.73 -6.85 3.44
CA ARG A 140 -12.28 -7.95 4.30
C ARG A 140 -13.33 -9.06 4.44
N VAL A 141 -14.56 -8.86 3.93
CA VAL A 141 -15.66 -9.84 4.07
C VAL A 141 -15.43 -11.12 3.26
N SER A 142 -14.82 -11.00 2.07
CA SER A 142 -14.53 -12.16 1.20
C SER A 142 -13.31 -11.89 0.33
N GLN A 143 -12.51 -12.94 0.04
CA GLN A 143 -11.40 -12.85 -0.91
C GLN A 143 -11.86 -12.46 -2.32
N GLN A 144 -13.05 -12.88 -2.74
CA GLN A 144 -13.57 -12.53 -4.07
C GLN A 144 -13.95 -11.04 -4.11
N ILE A 145 -14.65 -10.55 -3.08
CA ILE A 145 -14.95 -9.12 -2.91
C ILE A 145 -13.65 -8.31 -2.93
N TYR A 146 -12.63 -8.72 -2.17
CA TYR A 146 -11.31 -8.06 -2.20
C TYR A 146 -10.70 -8.01 -3.61
N ARG A 147 -10.71 -9.12 -4.35
CA ARG A 147 -10.11 -9.23 -5.69
C ARG A 147 -10.82 -8.32 -6.71
N GLU A 148 -12.16 -8.27 -6.68
CA GLU A 148 -12.98 -7.49 -7.62
C GLU A 148 -13.05 -6.00 -7.26
N ALA A 149 -13.12 -5.67 -5.98
CA ALA A 149 -13.31 -4.30 -5.50
C ALA A 149 -12.00 -3.50 -5.36
N ARG A 150 -10.85 -4.17 -5.19
CA ARG A 150 -9.54 -3.51 -5.08
C ARG A 150 -9.18 -2.65 -6.30
N PRO A 151 -9.34 -3.11 -7.56
CA PRO A 151 -9.13 -2.26 -8.75
C PRO A 151 -9.98 -0.99 -8.72
N VAL A 152 -11.26 -1.10 -8.35
CA VAL A 152 -12.16 0.04 -8.24
C VAL A 152 -11.62 1.06 -7.23
N LEU A 153 -11.25 0.62 -6.01
CA LEU A 153 -10.73 1.53 -4.99
C LEU A 153 -9.46 2.29 -5.42
N TYR A 154 -8.44 1.61 -5.94
CA TYR A 154 -7.15 2.26 -6.21
C TYR A 154 -7.07 2.92 -7.59
N SER A 155 -7.88 2.48 -8.55
CA SER A 155 -7.71 2.85 -9.96
C SER A 155 -8.72 3.88 -10.46
N ASP A 156 -9.88 4.01 -9.80
CA ASP A 156 -10.95 4.91 -10.22
C ASP A 156 -11.06 6.15 -9.31
N ASN A 157 -10.30 6.18 -8.20
CA ASN A 157 -10.20 7.31 -7.28
C ASN A 157 -8.89 8.09 -7.46
N GLU A 158 -8.93 9.36 -7.08
CA GLU A 158 -7.75 10.19 -6.83
C GLU A 158 -7.29 10.04 -5.37
N LEU A 159 -5.99 9.82 -5.17
CA LEU A 159 -5.41 9.55 -3.85
C LEU A 159 -4.50 10.69 -3.39
N VAL A 160 -4.80 11.29 -2.25
CA VAL A 160 -3.95 12.30 -1.60
C VAL A 160 -2.95 11.61 -0.71
N LEU A 161 -1.66 11.90 -0.92
CA LEU A 161 -0.56 11.43 -0.09
C LEU A 161 -0.13 12.52 0.89
N HIS A 162 0.01 12.16 2.16
CA HIS A 162 0.57 13.05 3.18
C HIS A 162 2.04 12.71 3.45
N LEU A 163 2.95 13.61 3.05
CA LEU A 163 4.38 13.33 2.88
C LEU A 163 5.06 12.56 4.04
N PRO A 164 4.91 12.94 5.32
CA PRO A 164 5.55 12.24 6.46
C PRO A 164 5.13 10.76 6.62
N SER A 165 3.99 10.38 6.03
CA SER A 165 3.41 9.04 6.11
C SER A 165 3.34 8.31 4.76
N ALA A 166 3.50 9.03 3.65
CA ALA A 166 3.22 8.54 2.31
C ALA A 166 4.10 7.34 1.93
N LEU A 167 5.40 7.40 2.20
CA LEU A 167 6.33 6.30 1.89
C LEU A 167 6.01 5.04 2.72
N CYS A 168 5.75 5.19 4.02
CA CYS A 168 5.34 4.07 4.88
C CYS A 168 4.02 3.45 4.40
N THR A 169 3.05 4.30 4.04
CA THR A 169 1.74 3.90 3.52
C THR A 169 1.86 3.12 2.21
N LEU A 170 2.63 3.62 1.24
CA LEU A 170 2.85 2.93 -0.04
C LEU A 170 3.62 1.61 0.15
N ASN A 171 4.61 1.57 1.03
CA ASN A 171 5.37 0.34 1.32
C ASN A 171 4.51 -0.72 2.02
N GLY A 172 3.57 -0.30 2.87
CA GLY A 172 2.55 -1.17 3.46
C GLY A 172 1.52 -1.72 2.46
N LEU A 173 1.45 -1.15 1.24
CA LEU A 173 0.62 -1.70 0.17
C LEU A 173 1.39 -2.77 -0.63
N HIS A 174 0.76 -3.95 -0.73
CA HIS A 174 1.22 -5.02 -1.60
C HIS A 174 1.39 -4.54 -3.06
N GLN A 175 2.39 -5.05 -3.77
CA GLN A 175 2.82 -4.52 -5.08
C GLN A 175 1.69 -4.47 -6.12
N ARG A 176 0.81 -5.48 -6.14
CA ARG A 176 -0.37 -5.52 -7.03
C ARG A 176 -1.44 -4.46 -6.71
N SER A 177 -1.44 -3.90 -5.49
CA SER A 177 -2.27 -2.73 -5.13
C SER A 177 -1.59 -1.43 -5.60
N ARG A 178 -0.27 -1.30 -5.40
CA ARG A 178 0.51 -0.14 -5.88
C ARG A 178 0.42 0.04 -7.39
N SER A 179 0.45 -1.06 -8.16
CA SER A 179 0.31 -1.00 -9.63
C SER A 179 -1.08 -0.57 -10.13
N LEU A 180 -2.09 -0.52 -9.25
CA LEU A 180 -3.45 -0.07 -9.61
C LEU A 180 -3.66 1.43 -9.37
N ILE A 181 -2.76 2.09 -8.63
CA ILE A 181 -2.84 3.53 -8.35
C ILE A 181 -2.60 4.31 -9.64
N LYS A 182 -3.60 5.07 -10.10
CA LYS A 182 -3.52 5.87 -11.34
C LYS A 182 -3.34 7.38 -11.10
N HIS A 183 -3.96 7.93 -10.07
CA HIS A 183 -4.10 9.36 -9.86
C HIS A 183 -3.68 9.72 -8.43
N VAL A 184 -2.60 10.52 -8.31
CA VAL A 184 -1.99 10.88 -7.03
C VAL A 184 -1.86 12.39 -6.90
N HIS A 185 -2.26 12.92 -5.75
CA HIS A 185 -2.05 14.30 -5.33
C HIS A 185 -1.06 14.33 -4.15
N LEU A 186 -0.08 15.22 -4.19
CA LEU A 186 0.85 15.47 -3.10
C LEU A 186 0.95 16.98 -2.83
N THR A 187 0.71 17.38 -1.58
CA THR A 187 1.03 18.74 -1.12
C THR A 187 2.39 18.71 -0.44
N ILE A 188 3.29 19.60 -0.84
CA ILE A 188 4.59 19.78 -0.20
C ILE A 188 4.56 21.14 0.53
N PRO A 189 4.43 21.16 1.88
CA PRO A 189 4.16 22.39 2.61
C PRO A 189 5.40 23.27 2.81
N THR A 190 6.61 22.69 2.89
CA THR A 190 7.87 23.44 3.09
C THR A 190 8.91 23.11 2.03
N HIS A 191 9.94 23.96 1.89
CA HIS A 191 11.05 23.69 0.98
C HIS A 191 11.98 22.56 1.47
N HIS A 192 12.05 22.32 2.79
CA HIS A 192 12.89 21.26 3.37
C HIS A 192 12.35 19.86 3.01
N ASP A 193 11.02 19.72 3.00
CA ASP A 193 10.29 18.52 2.57
C ASP A 193 10.66 18.05 1.15
N ILE A 194 11.14 18.94 0.28
CA ILE A 194 11.55 18.61 -1.10
C ILE A 194 12.80 17.72 -1.12
N LEU A 195 13.77 18.03 -0.24
CA LEU A 195 15.09 17.40 -0.27
C LEU A 195 15.09 16.04 0.42
N GLU A 196 14.31 15.87 1.48
CA GLU A 196 14.19 14.62 2.22
C GLU A 196 12.94 13.81 1.80
N GLY A 197 11.75 14.27 2.21
CA GLY A 197 10.52 13.48 2.09
C GLY A 197 10.08 13.22 0.64
N PHE A 198 10.12 14.22 -0.23
CA PHE A 198 9.67 14.12 -1.62
C PHE A 198 10.59 13.24 -2.47
N ALA A 199 11.90 13.44 -2.37
CA ALA A 199 12.88 12.68 -3.14
C ALA A 199 12.76 11.17 -2.87
N ASP A 200 12.63 10.79 -1.61
CA ASP A 200 12.44 9.39 -1.22
C ASP A 200 11.04 8.86 -1.53
N LEU A 201 9.97 9.66 -1.39
CA LEU A 201 8.64 9.24 -1.82
C LEU A 201 8.60 8.91 -3.32
N VAL A 202 9.23 9.72 -4.17
CA VAL A 202 9.29 9.47 -5.62
C VAL A 202 10.14 8.23 -5.92
N ARG A 203 11.35 8.15 -5.37
CA ARG A 203 12.35 7.11 -5.67
C ARG A 203 12.00 5.73 -5.11
N LEU A 204 11.49 5.68 -3.87
CA LEU A 204 11.22 4.46 -3.12
C LEU A 204 9.73 4.08 -3.09
N GLY A 205 8.82 5.03 -3.30
CA GLY A 205 7.37 4.79 -3.36
C GLY A 205 6.82 4.77 -4.78
N LEU A 206 6.70 5.95 -5.39
CA LEU A 206 5.97 6.16 -6.65
C LEU A 206 6.61 5.45 -7.85
N ARG A 207 7.93 5.25 -7.86
CA ARG A 207 8.64 4.40 -8.84
C ARG A 207 7.97 3.02 -9.05
N TYR A 208 7.41 2.44 -8.00
CA TYR A 208 6.79 1.10 -8.04
C TYR A 208 5.29 1.12 -8.36
N CYS A 209 4.69 2.31 -8.51
CA CYS A 209 3.28 2.48 -8.90
C CYS A 209 3.14 2.47 -10.43
N TRP A 210 3.40 1.34 -11.08
CA TRP A 210 3.51 1.26 -12.55
C TRP A 210 2.25 1.70 -13.33
N GLY A 211 1.07 1.70 -12.70
CA GLY A 211 -0.18 2.20 -13.28
C GLY A 211 -0.38 3.71 -13.19
N LEU A 212 0.57 4.46 -12.61
CA LEU A 212 0.46 5.90 -12.39
C LEU A 212 0.34 6.64 -13.72
N LYS A 213 -0.73 7.44 -13.83
CA LYS A 213 -1.06 8.26 -15.01
C LYS A 213 -0.96 9.75 -14.73
N THR A 214 -1.37 10.19 -13.54
CA THR A 214 -1.24 11.61 -13.14
C THR A 214 -0.62 11.71 -11.76
N PHE A 215 0.30 12.66 -11.63
CA PHE A 215 0.90 13.04 -10.36
C PHE A 215 0.85 14.56 -10.22
N THR A 216 -0.06 15.04 -9.36
CA THR A 216 -0.26 16.46 -9.08
C THR A 216 0.55 16.84 -7.84
N ILE A 217 1.35 17.89 -7.95
CA ILE A 217 2.18 18.43 -6.86
C ILE A 217 1.71 19.86 -6.58
N THR A 218 1.21 20.11 -5.37
CA THR A 218 0.83 21.46 -4.91
C THR A 218 1.90 22.04 -4.00
N LEU A 219 2.29 23.28 -4.29
CA LEU A 219 3.32 24.04 -3.59
C LEU A 219 2.69 25.37 -3.09
N PRO A 220 2.05 25.38 -1.90
CA PRO A 220 1.22 26.50 -1.46
C PRO A 220 2.04 27.76 -1.10
N ASP A 221 3.02 27.62 -0.19
CA ASP A 221 3.73 28.76 0.43
C ASP A 221 5.24 28.69 0.21
N MET A 222 5.66 28.18 -0.95
CA MET A 222 7.06 27.78 -1.16
C MET A 222 8.07 28.94 -1.13
N PHE A 223 7.66 30.13 -1.57
CA PHE A 223 8.50 31.33 -1.59
C PHE A 223 7.64 32.57 -1.30
N PRO A 224 7.92 33.36 -0.26
CA PRO A 224 7.28 34.67 -0.11
C PRO A 224 7.73 35.56 -1.27
N GLU A 225 6.78 36.20 -1.94
CA GLU A 225 7.07 37.27 -2.89
C GLU A 225 7.86 38.38 -2.18
N GLU A 226 8.85 38.93 -2.88
CA GLU A 226 9.63 40.11 -2.45
C GLU A 226 10.40 40.01 -1.11
N ARG A 227 11.34 39.05 -0.99
CA ARG A 227 12.69 39.34 -0.43
C ARG A 227 13.70 38.21 -0.63
N SER A 228 14.62 38.41 -1.58
CA SER A 228 16.01 37.91 -1.54
C SER A 228 16.22 36.43 -1.19
N VAL A 229 15.49 35.51 -1.85
CA VAL A 229 15.97 34.13 -1.99
C VAL A 229 17.09 34.18 -3.05
N PRO A 230 18.37 33.93 -2.70
CA PRO A 230 19.44 34.00 -3.69
C PRO A 230 19.24 32.90 -4.75
N SER A 231 19.38 33.27 -6.02
CA SER A 231 19.13 32.42 -7.19
C SER A 231 19.79 31.02 -7.13
N SER A 232 20.93 30.91 -6.42
CA SER A 232 21.59 29.64 -6.12
C SER A 232 20.71 28.64 -5.34
N THR A 233 19.90 29.09 -4.39
CA THR A 233 19.05 28.21 -3.56
C THR A 233 17.81 27.71 -4.30
N THR A 234 17.18 28.55 -5.14
CA THR A 234 16.17 28.13 -6.13
C THR A 234 16.70 26.99 -7.02
N ASN A 235 17.95 27.09 -7.47
CA ASN A 235 18.58 26.06 -8.29
C ASN A 235 18.72 24.72 -7.53
N VAL A 236 19.03 24.72 -6.23
CA VAL A 236 19.07 23.49 -5.41
C VAL A 236 17.71 22.78 -5.40
N TYR A 237 16.61 23.52 -5.22
CA TYR A 237 15.27 22.92 -5.25
C TYR A 237 14.88 22.44 -6.64
N ALA A 238 15.15 23.21 -7.70
CA ALA A 238 14.91 22.79 -9.08
C ALA A 238 15.66 21.48 -9.43
N ASN A 239 16.91 21.34 -8.98
CA ASN A 239 17.68 20.11 -9.15
C ASN A 239 17.03 18.89 -8.46
N ALA A 240 16.38 19.07 -7.31
CA ALA A 240 15.68 17.97 -6.63
C ALA A 240 14.53 17.40 -7.48
N PHE A 241 13.85 18.22 -8.29
CA PHE A 241 12.79 17.76 -9.20
C PHE A 241 13.29 16.86 -10.34
N HIS A 242 14.60 16.76 -10.59
CA HIS A 242 15.14 15.72 -11.48
C HIS A 242 14.86 14.29 -10.98
N ILE A 243 14.49 14.10 -9.70
CA ILE A 243 14.03 12.83 -9.15
C ILE A 243 12.78 12.28 -9.87
N LEU A 244 11.97 13.14 -10.49
CA LEU A 244 10.78 12.76 -11.27
C LEU A 244 11.07 11.81 -12.44
N ARG A 245 12.34 11.67 -12.85
CA ARG A 245 12.75 10.66 -13.83
C ARG A 245 12.41 9.23 -13.40
N TRP A 246 12.37 8.95 -12.09
CA TRP A 246 12.07 7.62 -11.53
C TRP A 246 10.60 7.22 -11.67
N LEU A 247 9.71 8.17 -12.02
CA LEU A 247 8.31 7.86 -12.25
C LEU A 247 8.13 6.97 -13.50
N PRO A 248 7.04 6.19 -13.59
CA PRO A 248 6.67 5.49 -14.81
C PRO A 248 6.51 6.47 -15.98
N LYS A 249 6.97 6.09 -17.17
CA LYS A 249 6.95 6.92 -18.39
C LYS A 249 5.56 7.47 -18.74
N ALA A 250 4.49 6.73 -18.42
CA ALA A 250 3.10 7.13 -18.65
C ALA A 250 2.58 8.22 -17.69
N THR A 251 3.38 8.64 -16.70
CA THR A 251 2.98 9.62 -15.69
C THR A 251 3.07 11.04 -16.23
N VAL A 252 1.93 11.73 -16.29
CA VAL A 252 1.87 13.18 -16.50
C VAL A 252 1.99 13.86 -15.14
N VAL A 253 3.07 14.62 -14.94
CA VAL A 253 3.27 15.44 -13.74
C VAL A 253 2.60 16.79 -13.92
N ARG A 254 1.86 17.26 -12.91
CA ARG A 254 1.21 18.57 -12.87
C ARG A 254 1.71 19.36 -11.67
N LEU A 255 1.94 20.65 -11.86
CA LEU A 255 2.34 21.60 -10.81
C LEU A 255 1.19 22.56 -10.53
N GLU A 256 0.86 22.76 -9.26
CA GLU A 256 -0.18 23.67 -8.79
C GLU A 256 0.37 24.61 -7.70
N GLY A 257 -0.06 25.87 -7.71
CA GLY A 257 0.43 26.92 -6.80
C GLY A 257 1.41 27.90 -7.47
N ASN A 258 2.01 28.77 -6.66
CA ASN A 258 2.98 29.77 -7.14
C ASN A 258 4.39 29.14 -7.25
N VAL A 259 4.64 28.46 -8.37
CA VAL A 259 5.87 27.68 -8.59
C VAL A 259 6.88 28.47 -9.42
N GLN A 260 8.11 28.55 -8.94
CA GLN A 260 9.22 29.19 -9.64
C GLN A 260 9.49 28.55 -11.02
N GLU A 261 9.90 29.39 -11.96
CA GLU A 261 10.03 29.06 -13.38
C GLU A 261 11.12 28.00 -13.63
N GLU A 262 12.17 27.95 -12.82
CA GLU A 262 13.22 26.92 -12.88
C GLU A 262 12.65 25.52 -12.59
N ILE A 263 11.78 25.40 -11.58
CA ILE A 263 11.11 24.14 -11.24
C ILE A 263 10.15 23.75 -12.36
N ARG A 264 9.37 24.70 -12.89
CA ARG A 264 8.48 24.49 -14.04
C ARG A 264 9.25 23.90 -15.24
N LYS A 265 10.35 24.53 -15.64
CA LYS A 265 11.22 24.08 -16.73
C LYS A 265 11.75 22.65 -16.52
N VAL A 266 12.16 22.30 -15.30
CA VAL A 266 12.62 20.93 -14.98
C VAL A 266 11.50 19.89 -15.13
N VAL A 267 10.27 20.22 -14.73
CA VAL A 267 9.11 19.31 -14.86
C VAL A 267 8.66 19.18 -16.31
N GLU A 268 8.61 20.29 -17.06
CA GLU A 268 8.26 20.29 -18.48
C GLU A 268 9.29 19.53 -19.32
N GLU A 269 10.59 19.73 -19.08
CA GLU A 269 11.66 18.95 -19.71
C GLU A 269 11.57 17.46 -19.35
N ASN A 270 11.22 17.12 -18.11
CA ASN A 270 10.99 15.72 -17.72
C ASN A 270 9.82 15.09 -18.49
N GLY A 271 8.72 15.84 -18.66
CA GLY A 271 7.56 15.41 -19.47
C GLY A 271 7.91 15.25 -20.96
N ARG A 272 8.62 16.22 -21.53
CA ARG A 272 9.12 16.17 -22.91
C ARG A 272 10.02 14.95 -23.15
N LEU A 273 10.95 14.67 -22.22
CA LEU A 273 11.80 13.49 -22.28
C LEU A 273 11.02 12.18 -22.10
N ALA A 274 9.96 12.16 -21.29
CA ALA A 274 9.08 10.99 -21.16
C ALA A 274 8.34 10.69 -22.48
N MET A 275 7.92 11.71 -23.23
CA MET A 275 7.29 11.54 -24.54
C MET A 275 8.31 11.18 -25.64
N ALA A 276 9.46 11.85 -25.69
CA ALA A 276 10.43 11.73 -26.78
C ALA A 276 11.33 10.47 -26.71
N LEU A 277 11.48 9.84 -25.54
CA LEU A 277 12.36 8.69 -25.37
C LEU A 277 11.63 7.35 -25.55
N ASN A 278 12.21 6.46 -26.36
CA ASN A 278 11.82 5.04 -26.40
C ASN A 278 12.07 4.36 -25.04
N GLU A 279 11.32 3.30 -24.75
CA GLU A 279 11.29 2.66 -23.42
C GLU A 279 12.68 2.32 -22.86
N VAL A 280 13.53 1.70 -23.67
CA VAL A 280 14.91 1.35 -23.30
C VAL A 280 15.76 2.57 -22.95
N LYS A 281 15.57 3.70 -23.66
CA LYS A 281 16.30 4.96 -23.37
C LYS A 281 15.77 5.62 -22.10
N TYR A 282 14.46 5.55 -21.85
CA TYR A 282 13.86 6.05 -20.62
C TYR A 282 14.34 5.27 -19.39
N LEU A 283 14.38 3.93 -19.46
CA LEU A 283 14.94 3.07 -18.40
C LEU A 283 16.44 3.34 -18.15
N ARG A 284 17.24 3.63 -19.18
CA ARG A 284 18.65 4.06 -18.99
C ARG A 284 18.74 5.40 -18.25
N ARG A 285 17.92 6.39 -18.60
CA ARG A 285 17.83 7.70 -17.94
C ARG A 285 17.47 7.60 -16.44
N GLN A 286 16.73 6.57 -16.03
CA GLN A 286 16.44 6.35 -14.60
C GLN A 286 17.70 6.04 -13.79
N HIS A 287 18.60 5.22 -14.36
CA HIS A 287 19.79 4.72 -13.66
C HIS A 287 21.03 5.62 -13.81
N GLN A 288 21.11 6.42 -14.88
CA GLN A 288 22.18 7.39 -15.09
C GLN A 288 21.92 8.68 -14.31
N MET A 289 22.90 9.19 -13.55
CA MET A 289 22.88 10.59 -13.09
C MET A 289 22.86 11.53 -14.32
N PRO A 290 22.26 12.74 -14.23
CA PRO A 290 22.44 13.73 -15.28
C PRO A 290 23.92 14.09 -15.33
N GLU A 291 24.51 14.14 -16.52
CA GLU A 291 25.83 14.75 -16.68
C GLU A 291 25.74 16.22 -16.24
N ARG A 292 26.61 16.63 -15.31
CA ARG A 292 26.71 18.03 -14.90
C ARG A 292 27.18 18.83 -16.12
N ARG A 293 26.29 19.67 -16.64
CA ARG A 293 26.60 20.74 -17.60
C ARG A 293 26.92 22.02 -16.85
#